data_AF-A0A9X0CN55-F1
#
_entry.id   AF-A0A9X0CN55-F1
#
_cell.length_a   1.000
_cell.length_b   1.000
_cell.length_c   1.000
_cell.angle_alpha   90.00
_cell.angle_beta   90.00
_cell.angle_gamma   90.00
#
_symmetry.space_group_name_H-M   'P 1'
#
loop_
_entity.id
_entity.type
_entity.pdbx_description
1 polymer ?
#
loop_
_entity_poly.entity_id
_entity_poly.type
_entity_poly.pdbx_seq_one_letter_code
_entity_poly.pdbx_strand_id
1 'polypeptide(L)'
;MQYCTARSIVLHKINRLGDLHKFTAFRNMEKLSRMHLLLVLCTVALVQGSHRAKISTTENYCPYFKNRAPAPQPSLKNCTWYKENACCLQTELDLIFPQVLPPLGASDRCLRYTNFLMCYVCAPDQNSFYKSERLTVCEAFCDKWFAACGDAKFKGMKIEQLFNSGKEFCQARKFSVRSVTEGDCFSYEQEIVSCALVKVPAWRVLWLASIVAVFYLNRSF
;
A
#
# COMPACT_ATOMS: atom_id res chain seq x y z
N MET A 1 8.68 -19.73 12.12
CA MET A 1 7.83 -19.26 11.01
C MET A 1 8.55 -18.13 10.29
N GLN A 2 8.96 -18.36 9.04
CA GLN A 2 9.77 -17.42 8.25
C GLN A 2 8.83 -16.66 7.31
N TYR A 3 8.83 -15.32 7.36
CA TYR A 3 7.99 -14.46 6.52
C TYR A 3 8.88 -13.67 5.56
N CYS A 4 8.55 -13.66 4.27
CA CYS A 4 9.25 -12.87 3.25
C CYS A 4 8.42 -11.65 2.82
N THR A 5 9.09 -10.52 2.60
CA THR A 5 8.52 -9.29 2.03
C THR A 5 8.48 -9.39 0.50
N ALA A 6 7.30 -9.22 -0.11
CA ALA A 6 7.16 -9.09 -1.56
C ALA A 6 7.00 -7.61 -1.94
N ARG A 7 7.86 -7.12 -2.84
CA ARG A 7 7.71 -5.84 -3.56
C ARG A 7 6.73 -6.05 -4.72
N SER A 8 5.74 -5.16 -4.87
CA SER A 8 4.75 -5.18 -5.95
C SER A 8 5.40 -5.19 -7.34
N ILE A 9 5.04 -6.18 -8.15
CA ILE A 9 5.25 -6.18 -9.60
C ILE A 9 3.93 -5.71 -10.23
N VAL A 10 3.97 -4.54 -10.85
CA VAL A 10 2.87 -3.99 -11.65
C VAL A 10 2.80 -4.80 -12.96
N LEU A 11 1.76 -5.63 -13.10
CA LEU A 11 1.47 -6.38 -14.33
C LEU A 11 0.62 -5.50 -15.27
N HIS A 12 1.24 -5.06 -16.37
CA HIS A 12 0.56 -4.39 -17.48
C HIS A 12 -0.44 -5.34 -18.16
N LYS A 13 -1.67 -4.86 -18.31
CA LYS A 13 -2.78 -5.47 -19.05
C LYS A 13 -2.50 -5.36 -20.56
N ILE A 14 -2.23 -6.46 -21.24
CA ILE A 14 -2.15 -6.54 -22.71
C ILE A 14 -3.48 -7.14 -23.21
N ASN A 15 -4.29 -6.31 -23.88
CA ASN A 15 -5.46 -6.78 -24.62
C ASN A 15 -5.03 -7.34 -25.98
N ARG A 16 -5.53 -8.54 -26.30
CA ARG A 16 -5.52 -9.13 -27.64
C ARG A 16 -6.61 -8.48 -28.50
N LEU A 17 -6.33 -8.22 -29.77
CA LEU A 17 -7.34 -8.26 -30.83
C LEU A 17 -6.69 -8.93 -32.06
N GLY A 18 -7.35 -9.95 -32.59
CA GLY A 18 -6.91 -10.72 -33.76
C GLY A 18 -7.37 -10.12 -35.09
N ASP A 19 -6.65 -10.48 -36.15
CA ASP A 19 -7.09 -10.95 -37.49
C ASP A 19 -8.35 -10.31 -38.11
N LEU A 20 -8.45 -9.91 -39.40
CA LEU A 20 -8.02 -10.60 -40.63
C LEU A 20 -8.42 -9.74 -41.86
N HIS A 21 -7.83 -10.05 -43.01
CA HIS A 21 -8.29 -9.86 -44.41
C HIS A 21 -7.75 -8.72 -45.31
N LYS A 22 -7.12 -9.22 -46.40
CA LYS A 22 -6.60 -8.65 -47.64
C LYS A 22 -7.59 -7.77 -48.41
N PHE A 23 -7.09 -6.77 -49.15
CA PHE A 23 -7.23 -6.68 -50.62
C PHE A 23 -6.28 -5.60 -51.20
N THR A 24 -5.49 -6.02 -52.19
CA THR A 24 -4.55 -5.22 -53.00
C THR A 24 -5.26 -4.54 -54.18
N ALA A 25 -5.00 -3.24 -54.41
CA ALA A 25 -4.98 -2.61 -55.75
C ALA A 25 -4.38 -1.19 -55.62
N PHE A 26 -3.06 -1.07 -55.74
CA PHE A 26 -2.36 -0.52 -56.91
C PHE A 26 -2.76 0.89 -57.35
N ARG A 27 -1.84 1.83 -57.02
CA ARG A 27 -1.26 2.81 -57.95
C ARG A 27 -2.09 4.07 -58.22
N ASN A 28 -2.15 4.98 -57.23
CA ASN A 28 -2.17 6.45 -57.42
C ASN A 28 -2.15 7.27 -56.11
N MET A 29 -1.48 6.81 -55.05
CA MET A 29 -1.62 7.37 -53.69
C MET A 29 -0.33 7.92 -53.04
N GLU A 30 0.75 8.18 -53.79
CA GLU A 30 1.99 8.71 -53.17
C GLU A 30 1.92 10.19 -52.79
N LYS A 31 1.08 11.00 -53.48
CA LYS A 31 1.00 12.45 -53.22
C LYS A 31 -0.09 12.85 -52.23
N LEU A 32 -1.25 12.16 -52.22
CA LEU A 32 -2.31 12.41 -51.24
C LEU A 32 -1.94 11.91 -49.83
N SER A 33 -1.12 10.85 -49.73
CA SER A 33 -0.72 10.23 -48.46
C SER A 33 0.13 11.17 -47.58
N ARG A 34 1.02 11.98 -48.16
CA ARG A 34 1.90 12.87 -47.38
C ARG A 34 1.13 14.06 -46.78
N MET A 35 0.14 14.60 -47.49
CA MET A 35 -0.71 15.67 -46.95
C MET A 35 -1.62 15.18 -45.83
N HIS A 36 -2.24 14.00 -45.97
CA HIS A 36 -3.06 13.44 -44.89
C HIS A 36 -2.22 13.03 -43.68
N LEU A 37 -1.01 12.50 -43.87
CA LEU A 37 -0.10 12.18 -42.77
C LEU A 37 0.34 13.45 -42.00
N LEU A 38 0.65 14.53 -42.70
CA LEU A 38 0.98 15.82 -42.09
C LEU A 38 -0.23 16.45 -41.38
N LEU A 39 -1.43 16.34 -41.96
CA LEU A 39 -2.65 16.85 -41.33
C LEU A 39 -2.99 16.06 -40.06
N VAL A 40 -2.86 14.73 -40.09
CA VAL A 40 -3.05 13.85 -38.93
C VAL A 40 -2.00 14.14 -37.86
N LEU A 41 -0.71 14.29 -38.22
CA LEU A 41 0.34 14.68 -37.28
C LEU A 41 0.11 16.07 -36.67
N CYS A 42 -0.37 17.05 -37.45
CA CYS A 42 -0.77 18.36 -36.93
C CYS A 42 -1.96 18.29 -35.99
N THR A 43 -2.97 17.46 -36.28
CA THR A 43 -4.10 17.26 -35.36
C THR A 43 -3.68 16.55 -34.07
N VAL A 44 -2.75 15.59 -34.13
CA VAL A 44 -2.20 14.94 -32.92
C VAL A 44 -1.37 15.93 -32.09
N ALA A 45 -0.58 16.79 -32.73
CA ALA A 45 0.22 17.80 -32.03
C ALA A 45 -0.64 18.91 -31.38
N LEU A 46 -1.76 19.29 -31.99
CA LEU A 46 -2.67 20.31 -31.46
C LEU A 46 -3.63 19.78 -30.38
N VAL A 47 -3.95 18.47 -30.39
CA VAL A 47 -4.80 17.84 -29.35
C VAL A 47 -4.00 17.51 -28.09
N GLN A 48 -2.67 17.48 -28.13
CA GLN A 48 -1.80 17.44 -26.94
C GLN A 48 -1.66 18.83 -26.28
N GLY A 49 -2.69 19.66 -26.34
CA GLY A 49 -2.88 20.79 -25.47
C GLY A 49 -2.69 20.33 -24.02
N SER A 50 -1.56 20.75 -23.45
CA SER A 50 -1.10 20.40 -22.12
C SER A 50 -2.15 20.83 -21.10
N HIS A 51 -3.06 19.93 -20.76
CA HIS A 51 -3.72 19.95 -19.47
C HIS A 51 -2.64 19.60 -18.43
N ARG A 52 -1.84 20.61 -18.08
CA ARG A 52 -1.10 20.62 -16.84
C ARG A 52 -2.15 20.72 -15.75
N ALA A 53 -2.76 19.59 -15.40
CA ALA A 53 -3.51 19.44 -14.17
C ALA A 53 -2.60 19.99 -13.09
N LYS A 54 -3.02 21.10 -12.48
CA LYS A 54 -2.33 21.68 -11.33
C LYS A 54 -2.53 20.66 -10.21
N ILE A 55 -1.63 19.67 -10.14
CA ILE A 55 -1.55 18.78 -9.00
C ILE A 55 -1.17 19.70 -7.84
N SER A 56 -2.18 20.14 -7.11
CA SER A 56 -2.00 20.70 -5.79
C SER A 56 -1.54 19.54 -4.92
N THR A 57 -0.25 19.22 -4.95
CA THR A 57 0.37 18.43 -3.89
C THR A 57 0.24 19.28 -2.64
N THR A 58 -0.82 19.04 -1.86
CA THR A 58 -0.84 19.45 -0.46
C THR A 58 0.39 18.84 0.17
N GLU A 59 1.35 19.69 0.52
CA GLU A 59 2.59 19.26 1.15
C GLU A 59 2.22 18.58 2.48
N ASN A 60 2.60 17.32 2.63
CA ASN A 60 2.31 16.59 3.85
C ASN A 60 3.19 17.12 4.99
N TYR A 61 2.62 17.18 6.18
CA TYR A 61 3.30 17.68 7.38
C TYR A 61 2.87 16.89 8.60
N CYS A 62 3.65 17.01 9.67
CA CYS A 62 3.54 16.20 10.88
C CYS A 62 2.98 17.01 12.06
N PRO A 63 1.66 17.19 12.20
CA PRO A 63 1.08 17.99 13.27
C PRO A 63 1.38 17.50 14.69
N TYR A 64 1.62 16.20 14.89
CA TYR A 64 2.07 15.66 16.18
C TYR A 64 3.46 16.20 16.57
N PHE A 65 4.31 16.50 15.58
CA PHE A 65 5.68 16.98 15.75
C PHE A 65 5.84 18.42 15.27
N LYS A 66 4.91 19.30 15.68
CA LYS A 66 4.95 20.75 15.40
C LYS A 66 5.01 21.09 13.90
N ASN A 67 4.27 20.34 13.09
CA ASN A 67 4.16 20.53 11.64
C ASN A 67 5.49 20.43 10.87
N ARG A 68 6.48 19.69 11.37
CA ARG A 68 7.68 19.40 10.56
C ARG A 68 7.32 18.59 9.32
N ALA A 69 8.15 18.69 8.28
CA ALA A 69 8.02 17.81 7.11
C ALA A 69 8.43 16.37 7.47
N PRO A 70 7.80 15.36 6.86
CA PRO A 70 8.28 13.98 6.97
C PRO A 70 9.62 13.82 6.24
N ALA A 71 10.46 12.91 6.73
CA ALA A 71 11.80 12.67 6.19
C ALA A 71 12.21 11.20 6.33
N PRO A 72 13.21 10.72 5.55
CA PRO A 72 13.74 9.37 5.71
C PRO A 72 14.34 9.13 7.11
N GLN A 73 14.05 7.98 7.71
CA GLN A 73 14.47 7.59 9.05
C GLN A 73 14.95 6.13 9.07
N PRO A 74 16.13 5.82 8.53
CA PRO A 74 16.62 4.44 8.38
C PRO A 74 16.86 3.74 9.73
N SER A 75 17.09 4.52 10.79
CA SER A 75 17.35 4.08 12.16
C SER A 75 16.11 3.61 12.92
N LEU A 76 14.90 3.74 12.35
CA LEU A 76 13.68 3.23 12.95
C LEU A 76 13.76 1.72 13.20
N LYS A 77 13.65 1.31 14.46
CA LYS A 77 13.61 -0.09 14.91
C LYS A 77 12.17 -0.58 14.98
N ASN A 78 11.25 0.29 15.39
CA ASN A 78 9.80 0.09 15.35
C ASN A 78 9.20 0.89 14.19
N CYS A 79 7.99 0.55 13.74
CA CYS A 79 7.32 1.26 12.63
C CYS A 79 8.15 1.27 11.34
N THR A 80 8.86 0.17 11.07
CA THR A 80 9.89 0.08 10.01
C THR A 80 9.36 0.30 8.60
N TRP A 81 8.06 0.17 8.39
CA TRP A 81 7.40 0.46 7.12
C TRP A 81 7.38 1.94 6.74
N TYR A 82 7.71 2.85 7.68
CA TYR A 82 7.87 4.28 7.41
C TYR A 82 9.32 4.73 7.21
N LYS A 83 10.31 3.82 7.17
CA LYS A 83 11.73 4.19 7.07
C LYS A 83 12.08 5.14 5.92
N GLU A 84 11.44 4.98 4.78
CA GLU A 84 11.71 5.79 3.59
C GLU A 84 11.16 7.22 3.71
N ASN A 85 10.10 7.40 4.49
CA ASN A 85 9.48 8.69 4.73
C ASN A 85 8.61 8.63 5.99
N ALA A 86 9.09 9.22 7.09
CA ALA A 86 8.45 9.17 8.39
C ALA A 86 8.28 10.56 9.00
N CYS A 87 7.19 10.70 9.76
CA CYS A 87 6.99 11.84 10.62
C CYS A 87 7.70 11.74 11.97
N CYS A 88 8.15 10.57 12.41
CA CYS A 88 8.70 10.29 13.75
C CYS A 88 10.21 9.99 13.72
N LEU A 89 10.91 10.21 14.83
CA LEU A 89 12.29 9.77 15.07
C LEU A 89 12.31 8.57 16.02
N GLN A 90 13.35 7.73 15.94
CA GLN A 90 13.50 6.61 16.87
C GLN A 90 13.50 7.06 18.34
N THR A 91 14.19 8.17 18.64
CA THR A 91 14.26 8.74 19.99
C THR A 91 12.90 9.20 20.51
N GLU A 92 11.99 9.64 19.64
CA GLU A 92 10.63 10.02 20.04
C GLU A 92 9.78 8.77 20.32
N LEU A 93 9.95 7.71 19.52
CA LEU A 93 9.26 6.44 19.77
C LEU A 93 9.71 5.80 21.08
N ASP A 94 11.00 5.92 21.41
CA ASP A 94 11.57 5.44 22.67
C ASP A 94 11.00 6.19 23.89
N LEU A 95 10.43 7.39 23.70
CA LEU A 95 9.74 8.14 24.77
C LEU A 95 8.24 7.80 24.83
N ILE A 96 7.61 7.47 23.70
CA ILE A 96 6.15 7.24 23.60
C ILE A 96 5.77 5.79 23.94
N PHE A 97 6.57 4.80 23.54
CA PHE A 97 6.20 3.38 23.61
C PHE A 97 6.57 2.56 24.86
N PRO A 98 7.55 2.92 25.72
CA PRO A 98 7.98 2.00 26.79
C PRO A 98 6.91 1.77 27.89
N GLN A 99 5.75 2.43 27.82
CA GLN A 99 4.70 2.35 28.84
C GLN A 99 3.49 1.48 28.47
N VAL A 100 3.46 0.84 27.29
CA VAL A 100 2.28 0.09 26.84
C VAL A 100 2.50 -1.41 26.98
N LEU A 101 2.10 -1.97 28.12
CA LEU A 101 2.02 -3.42 28.28
C LEU A 101 0.87 -3.97 27.43
N PRO A 102 1.08 -5.10 26.74
CA PRO A 102 0.01 -5.74 25.99
C PRO A 102 -1.11 -6.22 26.94
N PRO A 103 -2.38 -6.15 26.52
CA PRO A 103 -3.47 -6.66 27.33
C PRO A 103 -3.30 -8.17 27.56
N LEU A 104 -3.66 -8.64 28.76
CA LEU A 104 -3.54 -10.05 29.12
C LEU A 104 -4.38 -10.91 28.17
N GLY A 105 -3.78 -11.96 27.58
CA GLY A 105 -4.46 -12.82 26.61
C GLY A 105 -4.57 -12.24 25.20
N ALA A 106 -3.83 -11.17 24.87
CA ALA A 106 -3.75 -10.66 23.52
C ALA A 106 -3.16 -11.69 22.54
N SER A 107 -3.89 -11.96 21.46
CA SER A 107 -3.38 -12.74 20.33
C SER A 107 -2.29 -11.97 19.57
N ASP A 108 -1.44 -12.66 18.80
CA ASP A 108 -0.47 -12.02 17.89
C ASP A 108 -1.15 -11.04 16.92
N ARG A 109 -2.38 -11.35 16.52
CA ARG A 109 -3.19 -10.47 15.65
C ARG A 109 -3.57 -9.19 16.39
N CYS A 110 -4.00 -9.28 17.65
CA CYS A 110 -4.30 -8.12 18.49
C CYS A 110 -3.08 -7.22 18.69
N LEU A 111 -1.93 -7.83 19.01
CA LEU A 111 -0.66 -7.11 19.17
C LEU A 111 -0.26 -6.40 17.88
N ARG A 112 -0.46 -7.03 16.73
CA ARG A 112 -0.14 -6.44 15.43
C ARG A 112 -0.98 -5.21 15.12
N TYR A 113 -2.31 -5.28 15.29
CA TYR A 113 -3.17 -4.10 15.10
C TYR A 113 -2.83 -2.98 16.08
N THR A 114 -2.49 -3.34 17.32
CA THR A 114 -2.01 -2.38 18.32
C THR A 114 -0.73 -1.70 17.84
N ASN A 115 0.24 -2.45 17.34
CA ASN A 115 1.50 -1.89 16.80
C ASN A 115 1.26 -1.00 15.58
N PHE A 116 0.37 -1.40 14.66
CA PHE A 116 0.00 -0.57 13.52
C PHE A 116 -0.58 0.76 13.97
N LEU A 117 -1.51 0.72 14.93
CA LEU A 117 -2.09 1.93 15.48
C LEU A 117 -1.04 2.80 16.14
N MET A 118 -0.19 2.27 17.01
CA MET A 118 0.85 3.06 17.71
C MET A 118 1.78 3.80 16.75
N CYS A 119 1.99 3.27 15.54
CA CYS A 119 2.82 3.88 14.51
C CYS A 119 2.14 5.00 13.71
N TYR A 120 0.89 5.40 14.01
CA TYR A 120 0.23 6.53 13.33
C TYR A 120 1.07 7.83 13.41
N VAL A 121 1.84 8.00 14.49
CA VAL A 121 2.72 9.16 14.69
C VAL A 121 3.81 9.25 13.61
N CYS A 122 4.15 8.13 12.99
CA CYS A 122 5.19 8.05 11.96
C CYS A 122 4.68 8.22 10.54
N ALA A 123 3.36 8.17 10.29
CA ALA A 123 2.85 8.20 8.93
C ALA A 123 3.17 9.55 8.26
N PRO A 124 3.65 9.56 7.01
CA PRO A 124 4.09 10.78 6.35
C PRO A 124 2.94 11.74 6.02
N ASP A 125 1.71 11.23 5.89
CA ASP A 125 0.47 11.94 5.58
C ASP A 125 -0.37 12.28 6.83
N GLN A 126 0.29 12.39 7.98
CA GLN A 126 -0.34 12.58 9.30
C GLN A 126 -1.34 13.74 9.35
N ASN A 127 -1.11 14.83 8.59
CA ASN A 127 -2.01 15.97 8.49
C ASN A 127 -3.42 15.64 7.96
N SER A 128 -3.57 14.53 7.23
CA SER A 128 -4.88 14.11 6.70
C SER A 128 -5.82 13.64 7.83
N PHE A 129 -5.29 12.93 8.83
CA PHE A 129 -6.10 12.23 9.84
C PHE A 129 -5.82 12.65 11.30
N TYR A 130 -4.77 13.42 11.58
CA TYR A 130 -4.45 13.93 12.92
C TYR A 130 -4.65 15.45 13.00
N LYS A 131 -5.67 15.87 13.75
CA LYS A 131 -6.07 17.28 13.86
C LYS A 131 -6.48 17.59 15.31
N SER A 132 -6.16 18.79 15.79
CA SER A 132 -6.53 19.24 17.15
C SER A 132 -6.13 18.22 18.23
N GLU A 133 -4.89 17.74 18.15
CA GLU A 133 -4.31 16.75 19.07
C GLU A 133 -5.06 15.40 19.13
N ARG A 134 -5.89 15.11 18.13
CA ARG A 134 -6.75 13.94 18.09
C ARG A 134 -6.58 13.16 16.79
N LEU A 135 -6.36 11.85 16.94
CA LEU A 135 -6.31 10.90 15.84
C LEU A 135 -7.72 10.54 15.36
N THR A 136 -7.94 10.60 14.04
CA THR A 136 -9.11 10.03 13.37
C THR A 136 -8.74 8.67 12.79
N VAL A 137 -9.41 7.60 13.22
CA VAL A 137 -9.17 6.22 12.78
C VAL A 137 -10.33 5.77 11.91
N CYS A 138 -10.04 5.02 10.85
CA CYS A 138 -11.09 4.47 9.99
C CYS A 138 -11.89 3.41 10.75
N GLU A 139 -13.23 3.46 10.61
CA GLU A 139 -14.15 2.52 11.27
C GLU A 139 -13.79 1.06 10.97
N ALA A 140 -13.49 0.74 9.71
CA ALA A 140 -13.07 -0.60 9.31
C ALA A 140 -11.78 -1.10 10.00
N PHE A 141 -10.84 -0.19 10.30
CA PHE A 141 -9.63 -0.56 11.06
C PHE A 141 -9.99 -0.87 12.51
N CYS A 142 -10.87 -0.06 13.11
CA CYS A 142 -11.36 -0.26 14.46
C CYS A 142 -12.08 -1.60 14.63
N ASP A 143 -12.90 -2.01 13.66
CA ASP A 143 -13.58 -3.30 13.68
C ASP A 143 -12.60 -4.47 13.61
N LYS A 144 -11.59 -4.39 12.74
CA LYS A 144 -10.54 -5.41 12.64
C LYS A 144 -9.70 -5.51 13.91
N TRP A 145 -9.38 -4.37 14.52
CA TRP A 145 -8.63 -4.32 15.78
C TRP A 145 -9.44 -4.91 16.93
N PHE A 146 -10.71 -4.53 17.05
CA PHE A 146 -11.63 -5.07 18.06
C PHE A 146 -11.83 -6.58 17.90
N ALA A 147 -12.12 -7.05 16.68
CA ALA A 147 -12.26 -8.47 16.40
C ALA A 147 -10.99 -9.28 16.72
N ALA A 148 -9.81 -8.70 16.50
CA ALA A 148 -8.55 -9.34 16.83
C ALA A 148 -8.27 -9.42 18.35
N CYS A 149 -8.81 -8.46 19.11
CA CYS A 149 -8.57 -8.29 20.54
C CYS A 149 -9.71 -8.75 21.44
N GLY A 150 -10.82 -9.27 20.90
CA GLY A 150 -12.04 -9.61 21.66
C GLY A 150 -11.79 -10.46 22.90
N ASP A 151 -10.94 -11.50 22.77
CA ASP A 151 -10.57 -12.41 23.86
C ASP A 151 -9.59 -11.82 24.89
N ALA A 152 -8.91 -10.72 24.56
CA ALA A 152 -7.96 -10.11 25.46
C ALA A 152 -8.68 -9.40 26.61
N LYS A 153 -8.05 -9.38 27.78
CA LYS A 153 -8.62 -8.81 29.00
C LYS A 153 -8.23 -7.36 29.16
N PHE A 154 -9.22 -6.51 29.41
CA PHE A 154 -9.07 -5.14 29.84
C PHE A 154 -9.80 -4.95 31.18
N LYS A 155 -9.09 -4.51 32.22
CA LYS A 155 -9.64 -4.39 33.59
C LYS A 155 -10.30 -5.68 34.10
N GLY A 156 -9.72 -6.84 33.75
CA GLY A 156 -10.20 -8.16 34.19
C GLY A 156 -11.33 -8.78 33.36
N MET A 157 -12.03 -7.99 32.53
CA MET A 157 -13.08 -8.47 31.62
C MET A 157 -12.57 -8.61 30.20
N LYS A 158 -13.18 -9.48 29.39
CA LYS A 158 -12.85 -9.54 27.97
C LYS A 158 -13.27 -8.26 27.26
N ILE A 159 -12.48 -7.84 26.27
CA ILE A 159 -12.80 -6.65 25.47
C ILE A 159 -14.15 -6.79 24.76
N GLU A 160 -14.47 -7.97 24.22
CA GLU A 160 -15.75 -8.24 23.55
C GLU A 160 -16.98 -8.11 24.46
N GLN A 161 -16.79 -8.20 25.78
CA GLN A 161 -17.85 -8.05 26.77
C GLN A 161 -18.06 -6.58 27.19
N LEU A 162 -17.10 -5.71 26.91
CA LEU A 162 -17.10 -4.32 27.33
C LEU A 162 -17.62 -3.36 26.26
N PHE A 163 -17.55 -3.76 24.99
CA PHE A 163 -17.87 -2.91 23.86
C PHE A 163 -18.65 -3.73 22.82
N ASN A 164 -19.60 -3.11 22.14
CA ASN A 164 -20.47 -3.78 21.19
C ASN A 164 -19.94 -3.72 19.75
N SER A 165 -18.98 -2.84 19.46
CA SER A 165 -18.44 -2.63 18.12
C SER A 165 -16.99 -2.11 18.15
N GLY A 166 -16.30 -2.21 17.02
CA GLY A 166 -14.96 -1.62 16.87
C GLY A 166 -14.98 -0.09 16.98
N LYS A 167 -16.02 0.55 16.44
CA LYS A 167 -16.25 1.99 16.60
C LYS A 167 -16.28 2.41 18.07
N GLU A 168 -17.10 1.73 18.89
CA GLU A 168 -17.18 2.00 20.33
C GLU A 168 -15.83 1.74 21.03
N PHE A 169 -15.17 0.64 20.67
CA PHE A 169 -13.85 0.29 21.18
C PHE A 169 -12.78 1.36 20.90
N CYS A 170 -12.76 1.96 19.70
CA CYS A 170 -11.87 3.06 19.36
C CYS A 170 -12.26 4.37 20.05
N GLN A 171 -13.54 4.69 20.12
CA GLN A 171 -14.04 5.91 20.78
C GLN A 171 -13.75 5.90 22.29
N ALA A 172 -13.83 4.74 22.94
CA ALA A 172 -13.45 4.56 24.35
C ALA A 172 -11.97 4.90 24.63
N ARG A 173 -11.12 4.89 23.59
CA ARG A 173 -9.71 5.31 23.62
C ARG A 173 -9.49 6.76 23.19
N LYS A 174 -10.58 7.54 23.12
CA LYS A 174 -10.61 8.97 22.74
C LYS A 174 -10.18 9.24 21.29
N PHE A 175 -10.27 8.25 20.40
CA PHE A 175 -10.09 8.49 18.97
C PHE A 175 -11.37 9.05 18.35
N SER A 176 -11.22 9.88 17.32
CA SER A 176 -12.32 10.12 16.38
C SER A 176 -12.43 8.90 15.47
N VAL A 177 -13.64 8.49 15.14
CA VAL A 177 -13.89 7.38 14.21
C VAL A 177 -14.72 7.90 13.06
N ARG A 178 -14.31 7.55 11.85
CA ARG A 178 -14.92 8.02 10.60
C ARG A 178 -14.92 6.90 9.57
N SER A 179 -15.93 6.86 8.71
CA SER A 179 -15.91 5.97 7.54
C SER A 179 -15.03 6.55 6.43
N VAL A 180 -14.44 5.71 5.57
CA VAL A 180 -13.62 6.17 4.44
C VAL A 180 -14.42 7.08 3.49
N THR A 181 -15.74 6.91 3.43
CA THR A 181 -16.67 7.75 2.64
C THR A 181 -16.91 9.13 3.23
N GLU A 182 -16.70 9.32 4.53
CA GLU A 182 -16.89 10.61 5.22
C GLU A 182 -15.62 11.49 5.18
N GLY A 183 -14.48 10.95 4.73
CA GLY A 183 -13.22 11.66 4.57
C GLY A 183 -12.01 10.91 5.12
N ASP A 184 -10.86 11.58 5.13
CA ASP A 184 -9.59 10.96 5.50
C ASP A 184 -9.56 10.48 6.96
N CYS A 185 -8.96 9.30 7.16
CA CYS A 185 -8.80 8.64 8.43
C CYS A 185 -7.59 7.70 8.39
N PHE A 186 -7.01 7.41 9.54
CA PHE A 186 -5.90 6.48 9.65
C PHE A 186 -6.36 5.04 9.48
N SER A 187 -5.69 4.32 8.60
CA SER A 187 -5.76 2.87 8.49
C SER A 187 -4.41 2.36 8.01
N TYR A 188 -3.99 1.21 8.54
CA TYR A 188 -2.83 0.50 8.03
C TYR A 188 -3.16 -0.98 7.94
N GLU A 189 -2.99 -1.54 6.76
CA GLU A 189 -3.14 -2.97 6.53
C GLU A 189 -1.98 -3.43 5.66
N GLN A 190 -1.16 -4.31 6.23
CA GLN A 190 -0.15 -5.01 5.45
C GLN A 190 -0.81 -6.27 4.89
N GLU A 191 -0.86 -6.41 3.56
CA GLU A 191 -1.30 -7.65 2.94
C GLU A 191 -0.38 -8.79 3.41
N ILE A 192 -0.94 -9.73 4.17
CA ILE A 192 -0.23 -10.93 4.59
C ILE A 192 -0.20 -11.87 3.39
N VAL A 193 0.81 -11.74 2.53
CA VAL A 193 1.09 -12.79 1.56
C VAL A 193 1.63 -13.98 2.35
N SER A 194 0.75 -14.94 2.67
CA SER A 194 1.21 -16.25 3.08
C SER A 194 2.06 -16.82 1.95
N CYS A 195 3.35 -17.03 2.20
CA CYS A 195 4.16 -17.90 1.37
C CYS A 195 3.69 -19.34 1.58
N ALA A 196 2.48 -19.65 1.13
CA ALA A 196 2.18 -21.02 0.76
C ALA A 196 3.23 -21.37 -0.30
N LEU A 197 4.02 -22.42 -0.05
CA LEU A 197 4.86 -23.05 -1.05
C LEU A 197 4.02 -23.19 -2.32
N VAL A 198 4.26 -22.34 -3.31
CA VAL A 198 3.69 -22.51 -4.64
C VAL A 198 4.18 -23.89 -5.05
N LYS A 199 3.28 -24.88 -5.07
CA LYS A 199 3.54 -26.18 -5.67
C LYS A 199 3.75 -25.91 -7.15
N VAL A 200 4.99 -25.58 -7.52
CA VAL A 200 5.38 -25.44 -8.92
C VAL A 200 5.14 -26.82 -9.52
N PRO A 201 4.23 -26.96 -10.49
CA PRO A 201 3.94 -28.27 -11.05
C PRO A 201 5.20 -28.78 -11.77
N ALA A 202 5.55 -30.05 -11.55
CA ALA A 202 6.86 -30.63 -11.90
C ALA A 202 7.29 -30.39 -13.36
N TRP A 203 6.33 -30.24 -14.28
CA TRP A 203 6.60 -29.92 -15.69
C TRP A 203 7.30 -28.56 -15.89
N ARG A 204 7.08 -27.55 -15.03
CA ARG A 204 7.79 -26.27 -15.13
C ARG A 204 9.25 -26.33 -14.65
N VAL A 205 9.57 -27.25 -13.73
CA VAL A 205 10.96 -27.52 -13.31
C VAL A 205 11.70 -28.26 -14.42
N LEU A 206 11.03 -29.21 -15.09
CA LEU A 206 11.58 -29.94 -16.23
C LEU A 206 11.92 -29.01 -17.41
N TRP A 207 11.06 -28.04 -17.72
CA TRP A 207 11.33 -27.06 -18.78
C TRP A 207 12.57 -26.19 -18.50
N LEU A 208 12.79 -25.75 -17.26
CA LEU A 208 13.98 -24.98 -16.90
C LEU A 208 15.26 -25.83 -16.97
N ALA A 209 15.19 -27.10 -16.56
CA ALA A 209 16.31 -28.03 -16.68
C ALA A 209 16.69 -28.30 -18.15
N SER A 210 15.71 -28.43 -19.05
CA SER A 210 15.96 -28.60 -20.49
C SER A 210 16.64 -27.38 -21.11
N ILE A 211 16.24 -26.17 -20.73
CA ILE A 211 16.87 -24.93 -21.23
C ILE A 211 18.33 -24.84 -20.77
N VAL A 212 18.62 -25.12 -19.50
CA VAL A 212 19.99 -25.11 -18.96
C VAL A 212 20.87 -26.17 -19.65
N ALA A 213 20.33 -27.37 -19.91
CA ALA A 213 21.05 -28.42 -20.63
C ALA A 213 21.41 -28.02 -22.08
N VAL A 214 20.48 -27.35 -22.79
CA VAL A 214 20.73 -26.85 -24.15
C VAL A 214 21.81 -25.77 -24.14
N PHE A 215 21.80 -24.85 -23.18
CA PHE A 215 22.85 -23.81 -23.08
C PHE A 215 24.22 -24.38 -22.67
N TYR A 216 24.27 -25.44 -21.85
CA TYR A 216 25.53 -26.09 -21.48
C TYR A 216 26.13 -26.91 -22.64
N LEU A 217 25.29 -27.61 -23.40
CA LEU A 217 25.75 -28.39 -24.55
C LEU A 217 26.21 -27.50 -25.72
N ASN A 218 25.59 -26.33 -25.89
CA ASN A 218 25.95 -25.39 -26.96
C ASN A 218 27.20 -24.54 -26.66
N ARG A 219 27.82 -24.70 -25.49
CA ARG A 219 29.11 -24.07 -25.12
C ARG A 219 30.31 -25.00 -25.33
N SER A 220 30.08 -26.20 -25.85
CA SER A 220 31.08 -27.27 -26.00
C SER A 220 31.51 -27.52 -27.45
N PHE A 221 31.20 -26.60 -28.38
CA PHE A 221 31.63 -26.63 -29.79
C PHE A 221 32.33 -25.33 -30.16
#